data_AF-A0A1F8RS97-F1
#
_entry.id   AF-A0A1F8RS97-F1
#
_cell.length_a   1.000
_cell.length_b   1.000
_cell.length_c   1.000
_cell.angle_alpha   90.00
_cell.angle_beta   90.00
_cell.angle_gamma   90.00
#
_symmetry.space_group_name_H-M   'P 1'
#
loop_
_entity.id
_entity.type
_entity.pdbx_description
1 polymer ?
#
loop_
_entity_poly.entity_id
_entity_poly.type
_entity_poly.pdbx_seq_one_letter_code
_entity_poly.pdbx_strand_id
1 'polypeptide(L)'
;MATIIQTLAYGRPAQPGEHELRVAYPLYSIVLFAPFAMLADYALARSLWMTVLEAALLGVALAGLRLARWRPSLPVAAAYLLFSVTWYHGVRPLVNGNAVIVVALLIALAVLALRAGRDGLAGALLAAATIKPQVVILLILLGGVWALAARRWRLVIGFVSTLTALLALSLVLLPSWPAEFLREVIRYPAYNPPGTLGTALEVMLPGVGTWAGWGVTLALVLVLLVELRSALGQGQARLEWLVSLSLAMGCWIGIQTDPGNFIVLIIPLASVFASIAHSVRRGGDALALAAMGGIHVGLWLVFIATLERGAQPVQGPAMFIPLPLVVLAGLYGFRRRMVLPVEVATR
;
A
#
# COMPACT_ATOMS: atom_id res chain seq x y z
N MET A 1 4.39 28.61 -2.23
CA MET A 1 3.45 27.58 -2.74
C MET A 1 2.51 27.05 -1.64
N ALA A 2 3.03 26.59 -0.48
CA ALA A 2 2.17 26.09 0.61
C ALA A 2 1.10 27.10 1.09
N THR A 3 1.45 28.38 1.23
CA THR A 3 0.50 29.42 1.68
C THR A 3 -0.70 29.60 0.75
N ILE A 4 -0.54 29.42 -0.56
CA ILE A 4 -1.66 29.51 -1.52
C ILE A 4 -2.65 28.37 -1.27
N ILE A 5 -2.14 27.14 -1.11
CA ILE A 5 -2.96 25.96 -0.81
C ILE A 5 -3.68 26.12 0.54
N GLN A 6 -2.96 26.64 1.55
CA GLN A 6 -3.54 26.93 2.86
C GLN A 6 -4.64 27.99 2.77
N THR A 7 -4.42 29.08 2.04
CA THR A 7 -5.45 30.10 1.82
C THR A 7 -6.66 29.54 1.07
N LEU A 8 -6.47 28.64 0.11
CA LEU A 8 -7.59 27.95 -0.55
C LEU A 8 -8.36 27.03 0.40
N ALA A 9 -7.68 26.32 1.30
CA ALA A 9 -8.30 25.34 2.19
C ALA A 9 -8.89 25.96 3.47
N TYR A 10 -8.21 26.95 4.05
CA TYR A 10 -8.52 27.55 5.35
C TYR A 10 -8.97 29.01 5.25
N GLY A 11 -8.87 29.64 4.08
CA GLY A 11 -9.07 31.10 3.92
C GLY A 11 -7.91 31.95 4.45
N ARG A 12 -6.88 31.32 5.04
CA ARG A 12 -5.71 31.95 5.68
C ARG A 12 -4.52 30.99 5.70
N PRO A 13 -3.30 31.45 6.03
CA PRO A 13 -2.19 30.56 6.36
C PRO A 13 -2.55 29.62 7.53
N ALA A 14 -1.94 28.42 7.54
CA ALA A 14 -2.13 27.44 8.61
C ALA A 14 -1.59 27.99 9.95
N GLN A 15 -2.35 27.76 11.02
CA GLN A 15 -1.97 28.10 12.40
C GLN A 15 -1.18 26.95 13.06
N PRO A 16 -0.46 27.21 14.18
CA PRO A 16 0.20 26.16 14.94
C PRO A 16 -0.78 25.04 15.32
N GLY A 17 -0.44 23.80 15.00
CA GLY A 17 -1.29 22.61 15.22
C GLY A 17 -2.24 22.27 14.08
N GLU A 18 -2.39 23.13 13.07
CA GLU A 18 -3.11 22.80 11.83
C GLU A 18 -2.20 22.07 10.83
N HIS A 19 -2.80 21.23 9.98
CA HIS A 19 -2.05 20.52 8.95
C HIS A 19 -1.49 21.51 7.91
N GLU A 20 -0.18 21.47 7.64
CA GLU A 20 0.47 22.48 6.78
C GLU A 20 0.14 22.34 5.28
N LEU A 21 -0.56 21.28 4.88
CA LEU A 21 -1.00 20.97 3.51
C LEU A 21 0.14 20.98 2.48
N ARG A 22 1.35 20.62 2.92
CA ARG A 22 2.52 20.53 2.06
C ARG A 22 2.45 19.29 1.18
N VAL A 23 2.87 19.46 -0.07
CA VAL A 23 2.95 18.35 -1.03
C VAL A 23 4.22 17.55 -0.73
N ALA A 24 4.04 16.34 -0.23
CA ALA A 24 5.13 15.42 0.11
C ALA A 24 5.25 14.26 -0.90
N TYR A 25 5.24 14.59 -2.19
CA TYR A 25 5.46 13.65 -3.29
C TYR A 25 6.72 14.04 -4.06
N PRO A 26 7.49 13.08 -4.61
CA PRO A 26 8.56 13.39 -5.56
C PRO A 26 8.00 14.18 -6.74
N LEU A 27 8.77 15.13 -7.27
CA LEU A 27 8.26 16.06 -8.29
C LEU A 27 7.79 15.34 -9.57
N TYR A 28 8.39 14.22 -9.94
CA TYR A 28 7.96 13.43 -11.11
C TYR A 28 6.53 12.87 -10.97
N SER A 29 5.91 12.90 -9.78
CA SER A 29 4.48 12.65 -9.62
C SER A 29 3.59 13.64 -10.39
N ILE A 30 4.13 14.79 -10.80
CA ILE A 30 3.44 15.74 -11.68
C ILE A 30 2.94 15.09 -12.97
N VAL A 31 3.62 14.05 -13.48
CA VAL A 31 3.15 13.31 -14.67
C VAL A 31 1.76 12.71 -14.44
N LEU A 32 1.44 12.30 -13.21
CA LEU A 32 0.13 11.77 -12.84
C LEU A 32 -0.91 12.88 -12.63
N PHE A 33 -0.51 14.00 -12.01
CA PHE A 33 -1.44 15.05 -11.59
C PHE A 33 -1.66 16.15 -12.64
N ALA A 34 -0.71 16.37 -13.56
CA ALA A 34 -0.75 17.44 -14.55
C ALA A 34 -2.03 17.46 -15.40
N PRO A 35 -2.56 16.33 -15.91
CA PRO A 35 -3.79 16.35 -16.70
C PRO A 35 -4.98 16.95 -15.96
N PHE A 36 -5.05 16.77 -14.64
CA PHE A 36 -6.11 17.33 -13.80
C PHE A 36 -5.80 18.76 -13.36
N ALA A 37 -4.54 19.06 -13.08
CA ALA A 37 -4.09 20.38 -12.65
C ALA A 37 -4.21 21.45 -13.76
N MET A 38 -4.26 21.03 -15.02
CA MET A 38 -4.46 21.92 -16.18
C MET A 38 -5.93 22.35 -16.36
N LEU A 39 -6.87 21.74 -15.65
CA LEU A 39 -8.28 22.12 -15.70
C LEU A 39 -8.53 23.32 -14.78
N ALA A 40 -9.13 24.38 -15.33
CA ALA A 40 -9.44 25.59 -14.57
C ALA A 40 -10.55 25.38 -13.52
N ASP A 41 -11.50 24.49 -13.81
CA ASP A 41 -12.58 24.14 -12.89
C ASP A 41 -12.12 23.06 -11.90
N TYR A 42 -11.98 23.45 -10.62
CA TYR A 42 -11.57 22.55 -9.55
C TYR A 42 -12.58 21.42 -9.30
N ALA A 43 -13.88 21.67 -9.42
CA ALA A 43 -14.89 20.64 -9.21
C ALA A 43 -14.81 19.56 -10.29
N LEU A 44 -14.61 19.98 -11.54
CA LEU A 44 -14.36 19.06 -12.66
C LEU A 44 -13.03 18.32 -12.50
N ALA A 45 -11.95 19.00 -12.14
CA ALA A 45 -10.65 18.38 -11.91
C ALA A 45 -10.73 17.30 -10.82
N ARG A 46 -11.39 17.63 -9.71
CA ARG A 46 -11.59 16.73 -8.57
C ARG A 46 -12.47 15.54 -8.94
N SER A 47 -13.58 15.75 -9.65
CA SER A 47 -14.49 14.65 -10.02
C SER A 47 -13.78 13.65 -10.95
N LEU A 48 -13.07 14.14 -11.96
CA LEU A 48 -12.29 13.29 -12.87
C LEU A 48 -11.19 12.53 -12.13
N TRP A 49 -10.47 13.18 -11.21
CA TRP A 49 -9.46 12.52 -10.39
C TRP A 49 -10.07 11.41 -9.52
N MET A 50 -11.19 11.68 -8.85
CA MET A 50 -11.89 10.69 -8.04
C MET A 50 -12.38 9.51 -8.88
N THR A 51 -12.92 9.73 -10.08
CA THR A 51 -13.32 8.66 -11.00
C THR A 51 -12.14 7.77 -11.39
N VAL A 52 -10.96 8.35 -11.64
CA VAL A 52 -9.74 7.57 -11.89
C VAL A 52 -9.35 6.73 -10.67
N LEU A 53 -9.48 7.28 -9.45
CA LEU A 53 -9.22 6.53 -8.23
C LEU A 53 -10.22 5.40 -8.00
N GLU A 54 -11.51 5.59 -8.27
CA GLU A 54 -12.55 4.54 -8.19
C GLU A 54 -12.28 3.40 -9.17
N ALA A 55 -11.98 3.75 -10.43
CA ALA A 55 -11.60 2.77 -11.44
C ALA A 55 -10.32 2.02 -11.04
N ALA A 56 -9.33 2.73 -10.48
CA ALA A 56 -8.11 2.12 -9.98
C ALA A 56 -8.40 1.17 -8.81
N LEU A 57 -9.28 1.53 -7.88
CA LEU A 57 -9.66 0.71 -6.73
C LEU A 57 -10.26 -0.63 -7.17
N LEU A 58 -11.21 -0.59 -8.12
CA LEU A 58 -11.74 -1.80 -8.76
C LEU A 58 -10.65 -2.58 -9.52
N GLY A 59 -9.76 -1.87 -10.22
CA GLY A 59 -8.61 -2.46 -10.90
C GLY A 59 -7.70 -3.25 -9.96
N VAL A 60 -7.40 -2.70 -8.77
CA VAL A 60 -6.60 -3.38 -7.74
C VAL A 60 -7.33 -4.63 -7.24
N ALA A 61 -8.63 -4.53 -6.97
CA ALA A 61 -9.43 -5.67 -6.51
C ALA A 61 -9.43 -6.80 -7.55
N LEU A 62 -9.71 -6.49 -8.81
CA LEU A 62 -9.68 -7.47 -9.91
C LEU A 62 -8.28 -8.05 -10.11
N ALA A 63 -7.23 -7.24 -10.01
CA ALA A 63 -5.86 -7.72 -10.03
C ALA A 63 -5.56 -8.64 -8.84
N GLY A 64 -6.09 -8.32 -7.65
CA GLY A 64 -6.02 -9.14 -6.44
C GLY A 64 -6.64 -10.52 -6.64
N LEU A 65 -7.84 -10.62 -7.22
CA LEU A 65 -8.46 -11.92 -7.57
C LEU A 65 -7.57 -12.75 -8.50
N ARG A 66 -7.02 -12.12 -9.55
CA ARG A 66 -6.10 -12.77 -10.49
C ARG A 66 -4.82 -13.22 -9.79
N LEU A 67 -4.23 -12.38 -8.95
CA LEU A 67 -3.03 -12.69 -8.18
C LEU A 67 -3.27 -13.85 -7.22
N ALA A 68 -4.39 -13.86 -6.53
CA ALA A 68 -4.80 -14.96 -5.64
C ALA A 68 -5.15 -16.26 -6.38
N ARG A 69 -5.22 -16.23 -7.73
CA ARG A 69 -5.76 -17.33 -8.57
C ARG A 69 -7.15 -17.77 -8.12
N TRP A 70 -7.91 -16.82 -7.57
CA TRP A 70 -9.20 -17.11 -6.96
C TRP A 70 -10.32 -16.94 -7.97
N ARG A 71 -11.16 -17.97 -8.09
CA ARG A 71 -12.36 -17.97 -8.94
C ARG A 71 -13.60 -18.11 -8.05
N PRO A 72 -13.98 -17.05 -7.31
CA PRO A 72 -15.15 -17.09 -6.44
C PRO A 72 -16.44 -17.27 -7.24
N SER A 73 -17.48 -17.79 -6.58
CA SER A 73 -18.85 -17.72 -7.08
C SER A 73 -19.28 -16.27 -7.29
N LEU A 74 -20.24 -16.01 -8.18
CA LEU A 74 -20.68 -14.63 -8.49
C LEU A 74 -21.07 -13.82 -7.24
N PRO A 75 -21.82 -14.35 -6.25
CA PRO A 75 -22.14 -13.61 -5.04
C PRO A 75 -20.90 -13.22 -4.22
N VAL A 76 -19.92 -14.12 -4.13
CA VAL A 76 -18.67 -13.87 -3.40
C VAL A 76 -17.78 -12.87 -4.16
N ALA A 77 -17.74 -12.96 -5.48
CA ALA A 77 -17.05 -11.98 -6.32
C ALA A 77 -17.65 -10.57 -6.15
N ALA A 78 -18.98 -10.47 -6.20
CA ALA A 78 -19.70 -9.21 -6.00
C ALA A 78 -19.46 -8.65 -4.59
N ALA A 79 -19.52 -9.50 -3.56
CA ALA A 79 -19.22 -9.11 -2.19
C ALA A 79 -17.77 -8.64 -2.01
N TYR A 80 -16.80 -9.31 -2.64
CA TYR A 80 -15.40 -8.89 -2.61
C TYR A 80 -15.18 -7.53 -3.29
N LEU A 81 -15.82 -7.29 -4.45
CA LEU A 81 -15.74 -6.02 -5.14
C LEU A 81 -16.40 -4.91 -4.31
N LEU A 82 -17.58 -5.16 -3.74
CA LEU A 82 -18.25 -4.23 -2.83
C LEU A 82 -17.38 -3.93 -1.62
N PHE A 83 -16.82 -4.95 -0.98
CA PHE A 83 -15.88 -4.82 0.14
C PHE A 83 -14.70 -3.92 -0.23
N SER A 84 -14.09 -4.15 -1.40
CA SER A 84 -12.89 -3.41 -1.84
C SER A 84 -13.12 -1.91 -1.99
N VAL A 85 -14.36 -1.49 -2.31
CA VAL A 85 -14.71 -0.08 -2.50
C VAL A 85 -15.30 0.56 -1.23
N THR A 86 -15.97 -0.20 -0.37
CA THR A 86 -16.66 0.36 0.81
C THR A 86 -15.92 0.19 2.14
N TRP A 87 -14.90 -0.67 2.21
CA TRP A 87 -14.12 -0.80 3.45
C TRP A 87 -13.31 0.46 3.75
N TYR A 88 -12.95 0.64 5.03
CA TYR A 88 -12.25 1.82 5.51
C TYR A 88 -11.01 2.18 4.68
N HIS A 89 -10.13 1.21 4.40
CA HIS A 89 -8.90 1.44 3.67
C HIS A 89 -9.10 1.68 2.16
N GLY A 90 -10.30 1.49 1.62
CA GLY A 90 -10.68 1.89 0.26
C GLY A 90 -11.26 3.30 0.24
N VAL A 91 -12.21 3.56 1.14
CA VAL A 91 -12.94 4.85 1.21
C VAL A 91 -12.04 5.99 1.66
N ARG A 92 -11.23 5.80 2.71
CA ARG A 92 -10.40 6.87 3.27
C ARG A 92 -9.41 7.47 2.26
N PRO A 93 -8.57 6.68 1.55
CA PRO A 93 -7.70 7.26 0.53
C PRO A 93 -8.48 7.83 -0.67
N LEU A 94 -9.65 7.28 -1.01
CA LEU A 94 -10.48 7.80 -2.10
C LEU A 94 -11.01 9.20 -1.80
N VAL A 95 -11.62 9.38 -0.62
CA VAL A 95 -12.13 10.70 -0.16
C VAL A 95 -11.01 11.72 -0.07
N ASN A 96 -9.83 11.29 0.39
CA ASN A 96 -8.63 12.11 0.48
C ASN A 96 -7.99 12.42 -0.89
N GLY A 97 -8.47 11.83 -2.00
CA GLY A 97 -7.85 11.97 -3.31
C GLY A 97 -6.41 11.43 -3.36
N ASN A 98 -6.09 10.44 -2.53
CA ASN A 98 -4.72 9.96 -2.31
C ASN A 98 -4.27 9.03 -3.44
N ALA A 99 -3.14 9.37 -4.09
CA ALA A 99 -2.54 8.58 -5.16
C ALA A 99 -2.08 7.17 -4.75
N VAL A 100 -2.15 6.81 -3.47
CA VAL A 100 -1.82 5.46 -3.00
C VAL A 100 -2.68 4.36 -3.64
N ILE A 101 -3.90 4.67 -4.07
CA ILE A 101 -4.76 3.72 -4.82
C ILE A 101 -4.13 3.41 -6.20
N VAL A 102 -3.62 4.44 -6.89
CA VAL A 102 -2.87 4.27 -8.14
C VAL A 102 -1.59 3.47 -7.89
N VAL A 103 -0.86 3.78 -6.80
CA VAL A 103 0.33 3.01 -6.40
C VAL A 103 0.00 1.54 -6.16
N ALA A 104 -1.10 1.23 -5.46
CA ALA A 104 -1.56 -0.14 -5.26
C ALA A 104 -1.86 -0.84 -6.59
N LEU A 105 -2.45 -0.13 -7.56
CA LEU A 105 -2.70 -0.67 -8.90
C LEU A 105 -1.40 -0.96 -9.64
N LEU A 106 -0.45 -0.02 -9.63
CA LEU A 106 0.86 -0.18 -10.25
C LEU A 106 1.61 -1.38 -9.65
N ILE A 107 1.57 -1.57 -8.33
CA ILE A 107 2.14 -2.75 -7.67
C ILE A 107 1.46 -4.02 -8.16
N ALA A 108 0.13 -4.09 -8.12
CA ALA A 108 -0.62 -5.28 -8.52
C ALA A 108 -0.37 -5.64 -10.00
N LEU A 109 -0.36 -4.65 -10.88
CA LEU A 109 -0.05 -4.81 -12.30
C LEU A 109 1.42 -5.21 -12.52
N ALA A 110 2.36 -4.69 -11.74
CA ALA A 110 3.76 -5.10 -11.82
C ALA A 110 3.93 -6.58 -11.48
N VAL A 111 3.26 -7.07 -10.43
CA VAL A 111 3.31 -8.49 -10.05
C VAL A 111 2.63 -9.36 -11.13
N LEU A 112 1.52 -8.91 -11.70
CA LEU A 112 0.88 -9.60 -12.83
C LEU A 112 1.77 -9.62 -14.08
N ALA A 113 2.46 -8.52 -14.38
CA ALA A 113 3.41 -8.44 -15.47
C ALA A 113 4.60 -9.39 -15.27
N LEU A 114 5.14 -9.49 -14.04
CA LEU A 114 6.16 -10.48 -13.69
C LEU A 114 5.67 -11.90 -13.90
N ARG A 115 4.45 -12.20 -13.47
CA ARG A 115 3.82 -13.53 -13.68
C ARG A 115 3.67 -13.85 -15.17
N ALA A 116 3.40 -12.84 -16.00
CA ALA A 116 3.32 -12.97 -17.45
C ALA A 116 4.69 -12.96 -18.17
N GLY A 117 5.81 -12.95 -17.43
CA GLY A 117 7.16 -12.88 -18.00
C GLY A 117 7.53 -11.52 -18.62
N ARG A 118 6.74 -10.47 -18.38
CA ARG A 118 6.96 -9.11 -18.88
C ARG A 118 7.78 -8.27 -17.91
N ASP A 119 8.99 -8.74 -17.62
CA ASP A 119 9.89 -8.18 -16.60
C ASP A 119 10.16 -6.68 -16.76
N GLY A 120 10.44 -6.21 -17.98
CA GLY A 120 10.71 -4.79 -18.22
C GLY A 120 9.53 -3.88 -17.90
N LEU A 121 8.31 -4.31 -18.24
CA LEU A 121 7.08 -3.59 -17.89
C LEU A 121 6.88 -3.58 -16.36
N ALA A 122 7.12 -4.71 -15.70
CA ALA A 122 7.02 -4.76 -14.25
C ALA A 122 8.01 -3.79 -13.57
N GLY A 123 9.23 -3.70 -14.08
CA GLY A 123 10.22 -2.73 -13.61
C GLY A 123 9.75 -1.29 -13.79
N ALA A 124 9.24 -0.96 -14.97
CA ALA A 124 8.70 0.37 -15.26
C ALA A 124 7.51 0.73 -14.35
N LEU A 125 6.60 -0.22 -14.10
CA LEU A 125 5.46 -0.04 -13.18
C LEU A 125 5.91 0.16 -11.73
N LEU A 126 6.91 -0.59 -11.25
CA LEU A 126 7.48 -0.41 -9.91
C LEU A 126 8.21 0.94 -9.79
N ALA A 127 8.89 1.39 -10.85
CA ALA A 127 9.50 2.72 -10.89
C ALA A 127 8.43 3.82 -10.81
N ALA A 128 7.34 3.71 -11.57
CA ALA A 128 6.21 4.64 -11.47
C ALA A 128 5.57 4.62 -10.07
N ALA A 129 5.50 3.46 -9.40
CA ALA A 129 4.96 3.34 -8.05
C ALA A 129 5.80 4.10 -6.98
N THR A 130 7.05 4.46 -7.28
CA THR A 130 7.91 5.28 -6.40
C THR A 130 7.41 6.72 -6.20
N ILE A 131 6.31 7.13 -6.85
CA ILE A 131 5.62 8.38 -6.49
C ILE A 131 5.23 8.42 -5.01
N LYS A 132 5.08 7.26 -4.33
CA LYS A 132 4.99 7.16 -2.87
C LYS A 132 6.08 6.23 -2.34
N PRO A 133 7.33 6.71 -2.21
CA PRO A 133 8.49 5.85 -1.95
C PRO A 133 8.32 5.02 -0.68
N GLN A 134 7.75 5.59 0.39
CA GLN A 134 7.52 4.91 1.66
C GLN A 134 6.62 3.66 1.55
N VAL A 135 5.71 3.60 0.55
CA VAL A 135 4.83 2.44 0.34
C VAL A 135 5.56 1.30 -0.36
N VAL A 136 6.52 1.62 -1.23
CA VAL A 136 7.16 0.65 -2.12
C VAL A 136 8.62 0.35 -1.79
N ILE A 137 9.26 1.13 -0.91
CA ILE A 137 10.71 1.03 -0.69
C ILE A 137 11.12 -0.36 -0.20
N LEU A 138 10.39 -0.95 0.75
CA LEU A 138 10.69 -2.31 1.22
C LEU A 138 10.54 -3.35 0.10
N LEU A 139 9.45 -3.23 -0.67
CA LEU A 139 9.21 -4.09 -1.83
C LEU A 139 10.32 -3.98 -2.88
N ILE A 140 10.79 -2.76 -3.17
CA ILE A 140 11.87 -2.50 -4.14
C ILE A 140 13.20 -3.03 -3.63
N LEU A 141 13.52 -2.85 -2.34
CA LEU A 141 14.77 -3.36 -1.77
C LEU A 141 14.82 -4.89 -1.81
N LEU A 142 13.79 -5.55 -1.28
CA LEU A 142 13.74 -7.02 -1.26
C LEU A 142 13.58 -7.61 -2.66
N GLY A 143 12.71 -7.02 -3.48
CA GLY A 143 12.51 -7.41 -4.87
C GLY A 143 13.73 -7.17 -5.75
N GLY A 144 14.51 -6.12 -5.49
CA GLY A 144 15.76 -5.81 -6.17
C GLY A 144 16.86 -6.82 -5.86
N VAL A 145 17.05 -7.17 -4.58
CA VAL A 145 17.98 -8.24 -4.19
C VAL A 145 17.59 -9.56 -4.85
N TRP A 146 16.30 -9.92 -4.82
CA TRP A 146 15.80 -11.10 -5.50
C TRP A 146 16.03 -11.05 -7.02
N ALA A 147 15.75 -9.92 -7.67
CA ALA A 147 15.87 -9.75 -9.11
C ALA A 147 17.33 -9.91 -9.58
N LEU A 148 18.28 -9.33 -8.83
CA LEU A 148 19.71 -9.45 -9.09
C LEU A 148 20.18 -10.89 -8.93
N ALA A 149 19.81 -11.54 -7.82
CA ALA A 149 20.16 -12.95 -7.57
C ALA A 149 19.57 -13.90 -8.62
N ALA A 150 18.32 -13.66 -9.05
CA ALA A 150 17.64 -14.40 -10.10
C ALA A 150 18.06 -13.98 -11.52
N ARG A 151 19.00 -13.04 -11.66
CA ARG A 151 19.48 -12.49 -12.95
C ARG A 151 18.36 -11.99 -13.86
N ARG A 152 17.27 -11.46 -13.28
CA ARG A 152 16.14 -10.87 -14.00
C ARG A 152 16.48 -9.46 -14.48
N TRP A 153 17.52 -9.33 -15.30
CA TRP A 153 18.07 -8.04 -15.73
C TRP A 153 17.06 -7.15 -16.44
N ARG A 154 16.11 -7.74 -17.17
CA ARG A 154 15.03 -6.97 -17.83
C ARG A 154 14.17 -6.21 -16.82
N LEU A 155 13.93 -6.77 -15.63
CA LEU A 155 13.21 -6.12 -14.53
C LEU A 155 14.02 -4.94 -13.99
N VAL A 156 15.31 -5.17 -13.72
CA VAL A 156 16.22 -4.15 -13.19
C VAL A 156 16.38 -3.00 -14.19
N ILE A 157 16.64 -3.31 -15.47
CA ILE A 157 16.79 -2.31 -16.53
C ILE A 157 15.50 -1.51 -16.68
N GLY A 158 14.34 -2.17 -16.76
CA GLY A 158 13.05 -1.47 -16.87
C GLY A 158 12.78 -0.52 -15.70
N PHE A 159 13.11 -0.96 -14.48
CA PHE A 159 13.01 -0.10 -13.29
C PHE A 159 13.96 1.10 -13.37
N VAL A 160 15.25 0.85 -13.58
CA VAL A 160 16.28 1.89 -13.59
C VAL A 160 16.02 2.88 -14.74
N SER A 161 15.76 2.41 -15.96
CA SER A 161 15.53 3.28 -17.11
C SER A 161 14.31 4.18 -16.92
N THR A 162 13.20 3.65 -16.40
CA THR A 162 12.00 4.43 -16.16
C THR A 162 12.19 5.42 -15.01
N LEU A 163 12.83 5.01 -13.91
CA LEU A 163 13.11 5.90 -12.80
C LEU A 163 14.06 7.03 -13.22
N THR A 164 15.13 6.71 -13.96
CA THR A 164 16.05 7.71 -14.51
C THR A 164 15.33 8.70 -15.42
N ALA A 165 14.43 8.23 -16.30
CA ALA A 165 13.64 9.12 -17.16
C ALA A 165 12.72 10.06 -16.35
N LEU A 166 12.04 9.53 -15.33
CA LEU A 166 11.19 10.32 -14.42
C LEU A 166 12.00 11.37 -13.65
N LEU A 167 13.15 10.98 -13.09
CA LEU A 167 14.05 11.87 -12.37
C LEU A 167 14.66 12.94 -13.29
N ALA A 168 15.08 12.56 -14.50
CA ALA A 168 15.62 13.49 -15.49
C ALA A 168 14.56 14.52 -15.89
N LEU A 169 13.33 14.07 -16.16
CA LEU A 169 12.19 14.96 -16.45
C LEU A 169 11.96 15.94 -15.29
N SER A 170 11.92 15.47 -14.05
CA SER A 170 11.68 16.36 -12.90
C SER A 170 12.85 17.31 -12.62
N LEU A 171 14.10 16.88 -12.85
CA LEU A 171 15.28 17.75 -12.74
C LEU A 171 15.30 18.85 -13.82
N VAL A 172 14.85 18.56 -15.03
CA VAL A 172 14.70 19.57 -16.10
C VAL A 172 13.63 20.61 -15.71
N LEU A 173 12.53 20.16 -15.09
CA LEU A 173 11.44 21.06 -14.67
C LEU A 173 11.82 21.93 -13.47
N LEU A 174 12.52 21.38 -12.47
CA LEU A 174 12.93 22.12 -11.27
C LEU A 174 14.21 21.54 -10.67
N PRO A 175 15.41 22.00 -11.05
CA PRO A 175 16.67 21.39 -10.61
C PRO A 175 16.87 21.28 -9.09
N SER A 176 16.28 22.19 -8.30
CA SER A 176 16.38 22.22 -6.84
C SER A 176 15.46 21.22 -6.11
N TRP A 177 14.53 20.58 -6.81
CA TRP A 177 13.49 19.75 -6.21
C TRP A 177 14.01 18.63 -5.29
N PRO A 178 15.13 17.92 -5.55
CA PRO A 178 15.55 16.83 -4.68
C PRO A 178 15.92 17.31 -3.27
N ALA A 179 16.61 18.45 -3.18
CA ALA A 179 16.99 19.03 -1.90
C ALA A 179 15.76 19.56 -1.14
N GLU A 180 14.80 20.16 -1.86
CA GLU A 180 13.53 20.60 -1.28
C GLU A 180 12.69 19.42 -0.80
N PHE A 181 12.55 18.37 -1.60
CA PHE A 181 11.84 17.16 -1.25
C PHE A 181 12.45 16.47 -0.03
N LEU A 182 13.78 16.35 0.05
CA LEU A 182 14.44 15.78 1.21
C LEU A 182 14.18 16.58 2.49
N ARG A 183 14.21 17.92 2.41
CA ARG A 183 13.85 18.79 3.55
C ARG A 183 12.40 18.57 3.99
N GLU A 184 11.47 18.42 3.05
CA GLU A 184 10.07 18.16 3.35
C GLU A 184 9.87 16.76 3.96
N VAL A 185 10.54 15.72 3.45
CA VAL A 185 10.50 14.38 4.03
C VAL A 185 11.01 14.37 5.48
N ILE A 186 12.08 15.13 5.79
CA ILE A 186 12.61 15.23 7.15
C ILE A 186 11.66 16.00 8.09
N ARG A 187 10.97 17.03 7.58
CA ARG A 187 9.99 17.81 8.37
C ARG A 187 8.67 17.07 8.56
N TYR A 188 8.29 16.22 7.62
CA TYR A 188 6.99 15.57 7.55
C TYR A 188 6.53 14.89 8.86
N PRO A 189 7.36 14.15 9.62
CA PRO A 189 6.98 13.58 10.91
C PRO A 189 6.65 14.62 11.99
N ALA A 190 7.21 15.82 11.94
CA ALA A 190 7.14 16.79 13.03
C ALA A 190 5.77 17.48 13.14
N TYR A 191 4.99 17.51 12.06
CA TYR A 191 3.69 18.19 11.99
C TYR A 191 2.54 17.26 11.59
N ASN A 192 2.79 15.95 11.50
CA ASN A 192 1.77 14.95 11.18
C ASN A 192 1.48 14.01 12.37
N PRO A 193 0.31 13.36 12.40
CA PRO A 193 -0.01 12.31 13.37
C PRO A 193 1.01 11.15 13.36
N PRO A 194 0.97 10.25 14.37
CA PRO A 194 1.86 9.10 14.47
C PRO A 194 2.03 8.37 13.14
N GLY A 195 3.27 8.36 12.63
CA GLY A 195 3.59 7.85 11.30
C GLY A 195 4.18 6.43 11.29
N THR A 196 4.33 5.77 12.44
CA THR A 196 4.87 4.42 12.55
C THR A 196 4.11 3.61 13.58
N LEU A 197 4.24 2.28 13.54
CA LEU A 197 3.70 1.43 14.61
C LEU A 197 4.26 1.82 15.99
N GLY A 198 5.56 2.11 16.10
CA GLY A 198 6.17 2.49 17.37
C GLY A 198 5.56 3.77 17.96
N THR A 199 5.38 4.81 17.13
CA THR A 199 4.71 6.04 17.56
C THR A 199 3.23 5.83 17.90
N ALA A 200 2.53 4.94 17.16
CA ALA A 200 1.14 4.61 17.47
C ALA A 200 1.04 3.87 18.81
N LEU A 201 1.94 2.92 19.07
CA LEU A 201 2.03 2.22 20.35
C LEU A 201 2.42 3.16 21.49
N GLU A 202 3.27 4.17 21.26
CA GLU A 202 3.63 5.14 22.29
C GLU A 202 2.41 5.96 22.75
N VAL A 203 1.53 6.36 21.81
CA VAL A 203 0.28 7.04 22.16
C VAL A 203 -0.66 6.11 22.94
N MET A 204 -0.71 4.82 22.58
CA MET A 204 -1.59 3.85 23.24
C MET A 204 -1.06 3.35 24.60
N LEU A 205 0.27 3.25 24.74
CA LEU A 205 1.00 2.72 25.90
C LEU A 205 2.23 3.59 26.20
N PRO A 206 2.05 4.76 26.84
CA PRO A 206 3.14 5.68 27.13
C PRO A 206 4.27 5.04 27.94
N GLY A 207 5.52 5.28 27.55
CA GLY A 207 6.73 4.77 28.18
C GLY A 207 7.19 3.38 27.72
N VAL A 208 6.30 2.57 27.14
CA VAL A 208 6.62 1.21 26.65
C VAL A 208 6.51 1.11 25.12
N GLY A 209 5.60 1.88 24.51
CA GLY A 209 5.24 1.74 23.11
C GLY A 209 6.40 1.90 22.12
N THR A 210 7.32 2.84 22.38
CA THR A 210 8.50 3.04 21.55
C THR A 210 9.43 1.82 21.55
N TRP A 211 9.70 1.24 22.73
CA TRP A 211 10.52 0.03 22.87
C TRP A 211 9.85 -1.18 22.23
N ALA A 212 8.53 -1.32 22.40
CA ALA A 212 7.75 -2.35 21.72
C ALA A 212 7.83 -2.19 20.19
N GLY A 213 7.75 -0.97 19.67
CA GLY A 213 7.89 -0.66 18.25
C GLY A 213 9.26 -1.09 17.67
N TRP A 214 10.35 -0.80 18.39
CA TRP A 214 11.68 -1.27 18.01
C TRP A 214 11.80 -2.80 18.07
N GLY A 215 11.24 -3.43 19.09
CA GLY A 215 11.20 -4.89 19.21
C GLY A 215 10.47 -5.54 18.04
N VAL A 216 9.29 -5.03 17.68
CA VAL A 216 8.53 -5.49 16.50
C VAL A 216 9.34 -5.27 15.21
N THR A 217 9.93 -4.09 15.04
CA THR A 217 10.76 -3.78 13.85
C THR A 217 11.91 -4.78 13.70
N LEU A 218 12.67 -5.03 14.78
CA LEU A 218 13.76 -6.00 14.77
C LEU A 218 13.26 -7.41 14.43
N ALA A 219 12.17 -7.86 15.03
CA ALA A 219 11.57 -9.16 14.75
C ALA A 219 11.16 -9.29 13.27
N LEU A 220 10.50 -8.27 12.71
CA LEU A 220 10.07 -8.26 11.31
C LEU A 220 11.27 -8.25 10.35
N VAL A 221 12.32 -7.48 10.64
CA VAL A 221 13.57 -7.48 9.85
C VAL A 221 14.19 -8.88 9.81
N LEU A 222 14.32 -9.53 10.97
CA LEU A 222 14.89 -10.89 11.05
C LEU A 222 14.05 -11.89 10.23
N VAL A 223 12.73 -11.82 10.35
CA VAL A 223 11.81 -12.67 9.59
C VAL A 223 11.94 -12.42 8.08
N LEU A 224 12.00 -11.17 7.64
CA LEU A 224 12.17 -10.83 6.22
C LEU A 224 13.51 -11.30 5.65
N LEU A 225 14.59 -11.23 6.42
CA LEU A 225 15.90 -11.73 5.99
C LEU A 225 15.86 -13.26 5.79
N VAL A 226 15.18 -13.99 6.68
CA VAL A 226 14.98 -15.43 6.55
C VAL A 226 14.11 -15.76 5.33
N GLU A 227 12.99 -15.07 5.16
CA GLU A 227 12.07 -15.30 4.04
C GLU A 227 12.69 -14.89 2.70
N LEU A 228 13.45 -13.79 2.65
CA LEU A 228 14.23 -13.37 1.48
C LEU A 228 15.24 -14.45 1.09
N ARG A 229 16.06 -14.91 2.04
CA ARG A 229 17.02 -16.00 1.79
C ARG A 229 16.32 -17.25 1.26
N SER A 230 15.14 -17.56 1.79
CA SER A 230 14.34 -18.67 1.30
C SER A 230 13.80 -18.45 -0.10
N ALA A 231 13.57 -17.21 -0.53
CA ALA A 231 13.05 -16.87 -1.86
C ALA A 231 14.13 -16.81 -2.95
N LEU A 232 15.41 -16.68 -2.58
CA LEU A 232 16.52 -16.66 -3.53
C LEU A 232 16.60 -17.99 -4.30
N GLY A 233 16.59 -17.91 -5.63
CA GLY A 233 16.68 -19.08 -6.52
C GLY A 233 15.40 -19.93 -6.60
N GLN A 234 14.27 -19.44 -6.09
CA GLN A 234 13.00 -20.18 -6.06
C GLN A 234 11.98 -19.63 -7.05
N GLY A 235 10.92 -20.41 -7.32
CA GLY A 235 9.88 -20.10 -8.30
C GLY A 235 8.93 -18.95 -7.92
N GLN A 236 8.06 -18.59 -8.88
CA GLN A 236 7.14 -17.44 -8.83
C GLN A 236 6.29 -17.34 -7.55
N ALA A 237 5.86 -18.47 -6.97
CA ALA A 237 5.05 -18.47 -5.75
C ALA A 237 5.79 -17.87 -4.54
N ARG A 238 7.10 -18.11 -4.41
CA ARG A 238 7.91 -17.53 -3.32
C ARG A 238 8.12 -16.03 -3.50
N LEU A 239 8.16 -15.56 -4.74
CA LEU A 239 8.18 -14.13 -5.03
C LEU A 239 6.88 -13.47 -4.61
N GLU A 240 5.73 -14.03 -5.02
CA GLU A 240 4.41 -13.49 -4.65
C GLU A 240 4.19 -13.46 -3.13
N TRP A 241 4.73 -14.48 -2.43
CA TRP A 241 4.81 -14.52 -0.98
C TRP A 241 5.68 -13.38 -0.41
N LEU A 242 6.91 -13.21 -0.94
CA LEU A 242 7.81 -12.14 -0.50
C LEU A 242 7.20 -10.75 -0.74
N VAL A 243 6.53 -10.54 -1.87
CA VAL A 243 5.78 -9.31 -2.16
C VAL A 243 4.69 -9.09 -1.11
N SER A 244 3.89 -10.13 -0.83
CA SER A 244 2.80 -10.08 0.15
C SER A 244 3.30 -9.74 1.55
N LEU A 245 4.40 -10.36 1.98
CA LEU A 245 5.05 -10.05 3.25
C LEU A 245 5.64 -8.64 3.26
N SER A 246 6.28 -8.20 2.17
CA SER A 246 6.84 -6.86 2.08
C SER A 246 5.77 -5.79 2.24
N LEU A 247 4.60 -5.98 1.62
CA LEU A 247 3.48 -5.04 1.78
C LEU A 247 2.93 -5.04 3.20
N ALA A 248 2.71 -6.22 3.80
CA ALA A 248 2.15 -6.35 5.15
C ALA A 248 3.11 -5.88 6.25
N MET A 249 4.36 -6.32 6.21
CA MET A 249 5.39 -5.94 7.19
C MET A 249 5.87 -4.50 6.99
N GLY A 250 5.82 -3.99 5.76
CA GLY A 250 6.11 -2.59 5.45
C GLY A 250 5.26 -1.61 6.27
N CYS A 251 4.05 -2.00 6.66
CA CYS A 251 3.18 -1.21 7.54
C CYS A 251 3.72 -1.06 8.97
N TRP A 252 4.59 -1.97 9.43
CA TRP A 252 5.02 -2.08 10.84
C TRP A 252 6.53 -2.03 11.06
N ILE A 253 7.34 -2.12 10.01
CA ILE A 253 8.82 -2.20 10.07
C ILE A 253 9.51 -0.86 10.42
N GLY A 254 8.76 0.14 10.89
CA GLY A 254 9.30 1.46 11.23
C GLY A 254 9.43 2.43 10.06
N ILE A 255 9.02 2.06 8.85
CA ILE A 255 8.89 3.00 7.73
C ILE A 255 7.69 3.91 7.98
N GLN A 256 7.87 5.22 7.76
CA GLN A 256 6.80 6.18 7.96
C GLN A 256 5.63 5.93 6.98
N THR A 257 4.44 5.69 7.52
CA THR A 257 3.22 5.45 6.76
C THR A 257 1.98 5.92 7.53
N ASP A 258 0.85 5.99 6.84
CA ASP A 258 -0.47 6.27 7.38
C ASP A 258 -1.39 5.06 7.10
N PRO A 259 -2.33 4.69 7.99
CA PRO A 259 -3.31 3.62 7.75
C PRO A 259 -4.11 3.76 6.43
N GLY A 260 -4.31 4.97 5.91
CA GLY A 260 -4.87 5.24 4.60
C GLY A 260 -4.03 4.71 3.44
N ASN A 261 -2.75 4.40 3.65
CA ASN A 261 -1.91 3.71 2.66
C ASN A 261 -2.08 2.19 2.68
N PHE A 262 -2.77 1.61 3.67
CA PHE A 262 -2.92 0.16 3.80
C PHE A 262 -3.85 -0.46 2.74
N ILE A 263 -4.39 0.34 1.82
CA ILE A 263 -5.08 -0.17 0.64
C ILE A 263 -4.23 -1.19 -0.14
N VAL A 264 -2.90 -1.06 -0.13
CA VAL A 264 -1.99 -2.03 -0.77
C VAL A 264 -2.16 -3.46 -0.22
N LEU A 265 -2.68 -3.59 1.01
CA LEU A 265 -2.92 -4.89 1.64
C LEU A 265 -4.11 -5.64 1.05
N ILE A 266 -4.94 -5.02 0.20
CA ILE A 266 -5.97 -5.75 -0.55
C ILE A 266 -5.35 -6.85 -1.44
N ILE A 267 -4.09 -6.66 -1.88
CA ILE A 267 -3.34 -7.62 -2.70
C ILE A 267 -3.10 -8.93 -1.92
N PRO A 268 -2.39 -8.94 -0.77
CA PRO A 268 -2.25 -10.15 0.04
C PRO A 268 -3.57 -10.62 0.64
N LEU A 269 -4.50 -9.71 0.97
CA LEU A 269 -5.79 -10.07 1.55
C LEU A 269 -6.66 -10.89 0.58
N ALA A 270 -6.59 -10.63 -0.73
CA ALA A 270 -7.24 -11.48 -1.73
C ALA A 270 -6.77 -12.94 -1.65
N SER A 271 -5.46 -13.16 -1.47
CA SER A 271 -4.88 -14.49 -1.29
C SER A 271 -5.31 -15.13 0.03
N VAL A 272 -5.46 -14.34 1.10
CA VAL A 272 -6.00 -14.81 2.38
C VAL A 272 -7.46 -15.25 2.23
N PHE A 273 -8.32 -14.45 1.62
CA PHE A 273 -9.72 -14.82 1.37
C PHE A 273 -9.85 -16.05 0.48
N ALA A 274 -9.05 -16.15 -0.58
CA ALA A 274 -9.00 -17.35 -1.41
C ALA A 274 -8.60 -18.59 -0.57
N SER A 275 -7.61 -18.44 0.31
CA SER A 275 -7.14 -19.55 1.16
C SER A 275 -8.19 -19.97 2.19
N ILE A 276 -8.96 -19.02 2.73
CA ILE A 276 -10.12 -19.26 3.60
C ILE A 276 -11.22 -19.97 2.83
N ALA A 277 -11.57 -19.50 1.64
CA ALA A 277 -12.59 -20.11 0.78
C ALA A 277 -12.25 -21.56 0.43
N HIS A 278 -10.97 -21.86 0.21
CA HIS A 278 -10.50 -23.22 -0.07
C HIS A 278 -10.14 -24.03 1.19
N SER A 279 -10.37 -23.49 2.40
CA SER A 279 -9.99 -24.17 3.64
C SER A 279 -10.90 -25.30 4.04
N VAL A 280 -12.17 -25.25 3.65
CA VAL A 280 -13.18 -26.25 3.97
C VAL A 280 -13.89 -26.68 2.69
N ARG A 281 -14.15 -27.99 2.57
CA ARG A 281 -14.73 -28.61 1.37
C ARG A 281 -16.15 -28.14 1.05
N ARG A 282 -16.93 -27.74 2.07
CA ARG A 282 -18.28 -27.17 1.97
C ARG A 282 -18.33 -25.93 2.87
N GLY A 283 -18.96 -24.85 2.38
CA GLY A 283 -19.14 -23.62 3.16
C GLY A 283 -17.93 -22.67 3.22
N GLY A 284 -16.85 -22.96 2.50
CA GLY A 284 -15.68 -22.07 2.45
C GLY A 284 -16.00 -20.66 1.93
N ASP A 285 -16.87 -20.54 0.92
CA ASP A 285 -17.37 -19.25 0.43
C ASP A 285 -18.09 -18.45 1.54
N ALA A 286 -18.89 -19.11 2.37
CA ALA A 286 -19.55 -18.47 3.51
C ALA A 286 -18.54 -18.00 4.57
N LEU A 287 -17.48 -18.78 4.81
CA LEU A 287 -16.40 -18.38 5.71
C LEU A 287 -15.60 -17.17 5.18
N ALA A 288 -15.35 -17.13 3.88
CA ALA A 288 -14.71 -15.98 3.24
C ALA A 288 -15.59 -14.73 3.32
N LEU A 289 -16.91 -14.86 3.09
CA LEU A 289 -17.87 -13.78 3.27
C LEU A 289 -17.94 -13.30 4.72
N ALA A 290 -17.95 -14.23 5.69
CA ALA A 290 -17.91 -13.89 7.12
C ALA A 290 -16.62 -13.15 7.50
N ALA A 291 -15.47 -13.59 6.96
CA ALA A 291 -14.20 -12.91 7.17
C ALA A 291 -14.20 -11.49 6.56
N MET A 292 -14.72 -11.32 5.33
CA MET A 292 -14.88 -10.01 4.70
C MET A 292 -15.79 -9.10 5.55
N GLY A 293 -16.95 -9.61 5.97
CA GLY A 293 -17.90 -8.86 6.81
C GLY A 293 -17.29 -8.47 8.16
N GLY A 294 -16.60 -9.39 8.83
CA GLY A 294 -15.93 -9.15 10.10
C GLY A 294 -14.82 -8.10 10.00
N ILE A 295 -13.98 -8.18 8.97
CA ILE A 295 -12.93 -7.17 8.71
C ILE A 295 -13.57 -5.82 8.36
N HIS A 296 -14.58 -5.81 7.50
CA HIS A 296 -15.26 -4.59 7.06
C HIS A 296 -15.88 -3.84 8.24
N VAL A 297 -16.75 -4.52 9.00
CA VAL A 297 -17.43 -3.95 10.17
C VAL A 297 -16.43 -3.62 11.26
N GLY A 298 -15.49 -4.52 11.56
CA GLY A 298 -14.48 -4.32 12.60
C GLY A 298 -13.62 -3.07 12.37
N LEU A 299 -13.14 -2.85 11.14
CA LEU A 299 -12.33 -1.66 10.83
C LEU A 299 -13.13 -0.36 10.96
N TRP A 300 -14.39 -0.34 10.50
CA TRP A 300 -15.25 0.83 10.66
C TRP A 300 -15.57 1.10 12.14
N LEU A 301 -15.82 0.06 12.94
CA LEU A 301 -16.04 0.20 14.38
C LEU A 301 -14.80 0.76 15.09
N VAL A 302 -13.60 0.25 14.80
CA VAL A 302 -12.36 0.79 15.38
C VAL A 302 -12.17 2.25 14.98
N PHE A 303 -12.38 2.59 13.71
CA PHE A 303 -12.29 3.97 13.25
C PHE A 303 -13.27 4.90 13.99
N ILE A 304 -14.55 4.53 14.05
CA ILE A 304 -15.58 5.35 14.72
C ILE A 304 -15.27 5.51 16.21
N ALA A 305 -14.84 4.43 16.88
CA ALA A 305 -14.51 4.43 18.30
C ALA A 305 -13.24 5.24 18.63
N THR A 306 -12.32 5.38 17.68
CA THR A 306 -11.03 6.06 17.87
C THR A 306 -10.91 7.35 17.06
N LEU A 307 -12.02 7.86 16.53
CA LEU A 307 -12.06 9.07 15.73
C LEU A 307 -11.78 10.29 16.61
N GLU A 308 -10.68 10.97 16.34
CA GLU A 308 -10.38 12.26 16.96
C GLU A 308 -11.14 13.36 16.21
N ARG A 309 -12.14 13.94 16.88
CA ARG A 309 -13.00 14.98 16.29
C ARG A 309 -12.31 16.34 16.44
N GLY A 310 -11.99 16.96 15.31
CA GLY A 310 -11.46 18.31 15.21
C GLY A 310 -11.84 18.95 13.88
N ALA A 311 -11.22 20.09 13.53
CA ALA A 311 -11.44 20.77 12.25
C ALA A 311 -11.14 19.85 11.04
N GLN A 312 -10.22 18.90 11.22
CA GLN A 312 -9.96 17.80 10.30
C GLN A 312 -10.00 16.49 11.10
N PRO A 313 -11.00 15.62 10.90
CA PRO A 313 -11.11 14.37 11.65
C PRO A 313 -9.92 13.44 11.36
N VAL A 314 -9.12 13.14 12.39
CA VAL A 314 -7.95 12.28 12.30
C VAL A 314 -8.31 10.88 12.79
N GLN A 315 -7.82 9.87 12.09
CA GLN A 315 -7.97 8.49 12.51
C GLN A 315 -7.08 8.18 13.71
N GLY A 316 -7.60 7.48 14.71
CA GLY A 316 -6.82 7.13 15.89
C GLY A 316 -5.66 6.17 15.59
N PRO A 317 -4.62 6.15 16.46
CA PRO A 317 -3.45 5.30 16.31
C PRO A 317 -3.78 3.80 16.29
N ALA A 318 -4.90 3.40 16.87
CA ALA A 318 -5.38 2.01 16.85
C ALA A 318 -5.56 1.46 15.43
N MET A 319 -5.81 2.32 14.43
CA MET A 319 -5.97 1.89 13.02
C MET A 319 -4.69 1.29 12.41
N PHE A 320 -3.54 1.44 13.06
CA PHE A 320 -2.30 0.76 12.64
C PHE A 320 -2.34 -0.76 12.86
N ILE A 321 -3.19 -1.28 13.76
CA ILE A 321 -3.07 -2.65 14.26
C ILE A 321 -3.93 -3.67 13.50
N PRO A 322 -5.26 -3.51 13.36
CA PRO A 322 -6.13 -4.62 12.98
C PRO A 322 -5.82 -5.22 11.62
N LEU A 323 -5.66 -4.38 10.58
CA LEU A 323 -5.51 -4.90 9.22
C LEU A 323 -4.15 -5.60 8.99
N PRO A 324 -2.98 -5.00 9.29
CA PRO A 324 -1.71 -5.70 9.11
C PRO A 324 -1.64 -6.98 9.97
N LEU A 325 -2.21 -6.97 11.19
CA LEU A 325 -2.29 -8.17 12.04
C LEU A 325 -3.08 -9.28 11.36
N VAL A 326 -4.29 -8.99 10.88
CA VAL A 326 -5.16 -9.96 10.19
C VAL A 326 -4.49 -10.50 8.94
N VAL A 327 -3.85 -9.63 8.15
CA VAL A 327 -3.14 -10.04 6.93
C VAL A 327 -1.95 -10.92 7.26
N LEU A 328 -1.09 -10.54 8.22
CA LEU A 328 0.07 -11.35 8.62
C LEU A 328 -0.37 -12.71 9.20
N ALA A 329 -1.37 -12.72 10.08
CA ALA A 329 -1.93 -13.95 10.63
C ALA A 329 -2.50 -14.85 9.53
N GLY A 330 -3.21 -14.28 8.55
CA GLY A 330 -3.73 -15.01 7.40
C GLY A 330 -2.63 -15.55 6.49
N LEU A 331 -1.62 -14.74 6.17
CA LEU A 331 -0.47 -15.15 5.36
C LEU A 331 0.26 -16.32 6.02
N TYR A 332 0.63 -16.20 7.30
CA TYR A 332 1.34 -17.27 8.02
C TYR A 332 0.47 -18.50 8.26
N GLY A 333 -0.82 -18.31 8.61
CA GLY A 333 -1.78 -19.40 8.81
C GLY A 333 -1.98 -20.26 7.55
N PHE A 334 -1.90 -19.65 6.37
CA PHE A 334 -2.03 -20.34 5.09
C PHE A 334 -0.71 -20.48 4.31
N ARG A 335 0.44 -20.23 4.95
CA ARG A 335 1.77 -20.23 4.32
C ARG A 335 2.02 -21.47 3.46
N ARG A 336 1.67 -22.66 3.96
CA ARG A 336 1.84 -23.92 3.21
C ARG A 336 1.12 -23.91 1.87
N ARG A 337 -0.10 -23.34 1.80
CA ARG A 337 -0.88 -23.26 0.56
C ARG A 337 -0.39 -22.17 -0.39
N MET A 338 0.19 -21.10 0.15
CA MET A 338 0.67 -19.97 -0.65
C MET A 338 2.06 -20.21 -1.25
N VAL A 339 2.91 -20.96 -0.55
CA VAL A 339 4.33 -21.13 -0.89
C VAL A 339 4.62 -22.48 -1.58
N LEU A 340 3.82 -23.53 -1.32
CA LEU A 340 4.04 -24.84 -1.96
C LEU A 340 3.38 -24.88 -3.35
N PRO A 341 4.07 -25.41 -4.38
CA PRO A 341 3.41 -25.78 -5.62
C PRO A 341 2.36 -26.86 -5.33
N VAL A 342 1.21 -26.75 -5.99
CA VAL A 342 0.01 -27.60 -5.80
C VAL A 342 0.25 -29.09 -6.12
N GLU A 343 1.47 -29.50 -6.49
CA GLU A 343 1.78 -30.87 -6.91
C GLU A 343 2.04 -31.90 -5.78
N VAL A 344 2.00 -31.51 -4.49
CA VAL A 344 2.21 -32.47 -3.38
C VAL A 344 0.91 -32.80 -2.62
N ALA A 345 -0.25 -32.29 -3.05
CA ALA A 345 -1.54 -32.63 -2.43
C ALA A 345 -2.23 -33.85 -3.05
N THR A 346 -1.58 -34.54 -3.98
CA THR A 346 -2.07 -35.79 -4.61
C THR A 346 -1.01 -36.89 -4.54
N ARG A 347 -0.62 -37.27 -3.33
CA ARG A 347 -0.17 -38.62 -3.00
C ARG A 347 -0.70 -39.03 -1.63
#